data_AF-A0A7V1JKV6-F1
#
_entry.id   AF-A0A7V1JKV6-F1
#
_cell.length_a   1.000
_cell.length_b   1.000
_cell.length_c   1.000
_cell.angle_alpha   90.00
_cell.angle_beta   90.00
_cell.angle_gamma   90.00
#
_symmetry.space_group_name_H-M   'P 1'
#
loop_
_entity.id
_entity.type
_entity.pdbx_description
1 polymer ?
#
loop_
_entity_poly.entity_id
_entity_poly.type
_entity_poly.pdbx_seq_one_letter_code
_entity_poly.pdbx_strand_id
1 'polypeptide(L)'
;SLGPPTTMTLVVRQPGDEGFPPSGTCVRYFVGANSPRGHLLPTVIGAHKLARRARELGATTTVLDTTGLISPAQAGGVLKQAKVDLLQPMAVFAIQRGAELEPLLLPLRRSARTLVVDLPTASAVRCRDVSTRRAHRAAGFRRYFADAGPLEVNWPRLAVFPGPLFSRGRLVALEDVHGFALALGVVLKVDAARRVVLLHTPARSLQGVDALRLGDLWLDPETCCEV
;
A
#
# COMPACT_ATOMS: atom_id res chain seq x y z
N SER A 1 10.73 -4.43 -1.35
CA SER A 1 9.28 -4.16 -1.19
C SER A 1 8.54 -5.44 -1.41
N LEU A 2 7.53 -5.76 -0.60
CA LEU A 2 6.74 -6.98 -0.69
C LEU A 2 5.67 -6.92 -1.81
N GLY A 3 5.34 -5.71 -2.28
CA GLY A 3 4.34 -5.51 -3.33
C GLY A 3 4.62 -4.30 -4.21
N PRO A 4 3.72 -4.04 -5.18
CA PRO A 4 3.81 -2.88 -6.04
C PRO A 4 3.63 -1.57 -5.25
N PRO A 5 4.08 -0.42 -5.80
CA PRO A 5 3.76 0.88 -5.21
C PRO A 5 2.25 1.08 -5.03
N THR A 6 1.85 2.04 -4.18
CA THR A 6 0.45 2.34 -3.80
C THR A 6 -0.30 1.26 -3.01
N THR A 7 0.38 0.17 -2.64
CA THR A 7 -0.20 -0.89 -1.81
C THR A 7 0.49 -1.00 -0.46
N MET A 8 -0.27 -1.42 0.54
CA MET A 8 0.27 -2.06 1.74
C MET A 8 0.21 -3.57 1.53
N THR A 9 1.32 -4.27 1.76
CA THR A 9 1.41 -5.70 1.48
C THR A 9 1.79 -6.47 2.75
N LEU A 10 0.97 -7.45 3.10
CA LEU A 10 1.25 -8.47 4.09
C LEU A 10 1.80 -9.70 3.38
N VAL A 11 2.86 -10.29 3.92
CA VAL A 11 3.26 -11.65 3.57
C VAL A 11 3.43 -12.43 4.87
N VAL A 12 2.71 -13.53 5.02
CA VAL A 12 2.83 -14.42 6.18
C VAL A 12 3.84 -15.50 5.84
N ARG A 13 4.95 -15.53 6.59
CA ARG A 13 6.04 -16.50 6.41
C ARG A 13 5.55 -17.93 6.67
N GLN A 14 5.98 -18.88 5.85
CA GLN A 14 5.73 -20.31 6.11
C GLN A 14 6.79 -20.87 7.09
N PRO A 15 6.45 -21.87 7.92
CA PRO A 15 7.44 -22.55 8.76
C PRO A 15 8.64 -23.02 7.94
N GLY A 16 9.87 -22.66 8.34
CA GLY A 16 11.11 -23.05 7.67
C GLY A 16 11.52 -22.19 6.47
N ASP A 17 10.74 -21.17 6.10
CA ASP A 17 11.17 -20.17 5.13
C ASP A 17 12.13 -19.17 5.80
N GLU A 18 13.40 -19.16 5.39
CA GLU A 18 14.42 -18.19 5.85
C GLU A 18 14.65 -17.06 4.83
N GLY A 19 13.96 -17.10 3.68
CA GLY A 19 14.13 -16.16 2.59
C GLY A 19 13.56 -14.77 2.87
N PHE A 20 14.03 -13.79 2.10
CA PHE A 20 13.40 -12.48 1.98
C PHE A 20 13.33 -12.04 0.50
N PRO A 21 12.15 -11.65 -0.02
CA PRO A 21 10.85 -11.62 0.65
C PRO A 21 10.35 -13.03 1.02
N PRO A 22 9.50 -13.19 2.06
CA PRO A 22 8.94 -14.49 2.41
C PRO A 22 8.08 -15.05 1.28
N SER A 23 7.97 -16.37 1.15
CA SER A 23 7.25 -17.07 0.06
C SER A 23 5.79 -17.40 0.37
N GLY A 24 5.31 -17.08 1.56
CA GLY A 24 3.97 -17.48 1.99
C GLY A 24 2.83 -16.58 1.52
N THR A 25 1.69 -16.68 2.21
CA THR A 25 0.44 -16.03 1.78
C THR A 25 0.61 -14.52 1.68
N CYS A 26 0.38 -13.97 0.49
CA CYS A 26 0.49 -12.56 0.18
C CYS A 26 -0.90 -11.92 0.09
N VAL A 27 -1.13 -10.87 0.89
CA VAL A 27 -2.39 -10.10 0.89
C VAL A 27 -2.06 -8.62 0.71
N ARG A 28 -2.82 -7.93 -0.15
CA ARG A 28 -2.57 -6.52 -0.47
C ARG A 28 -3.78 -5.67 -0.15
N TYR A 29 -3.53 -4.48 0.38
CA TYR A 29 -4.54 -3.43 0.50
C TYR A 29 -4.15 -2.26 -0.38
N PHE A 30 -5.06 -1.80 -1.23
CA PHE A 30 -4.81 -0.70 -2.14
C PHE A 30 -5.08 0.64 -1.45
N VAL A 31 -4.03 1.43 -1.29
CA VAL A 31 -4.14 2.81 -0.80
C VAL A 31 -4.45 3.77 -1.95
N GLY A 32 -3.97 3.45 -3.16
CA GLY A 32 -4.20 4.25 -4.36
C GLY A 32 -3.32 5.48 -4.52
N ALA A 33 -2.37 5.70 -3.60
CA ALA A 33 -1.44 6.82 -3.64
C ALA A 33 -0.03 6.44 -3.18
N ASN A 34 0.97 7.16 -3.70
CA ASN A 34 2.38 7.00 -3.33
C ASN A 34 2.78 7.76 -2.05
N SER A 35 1.85 8.55 -1.51
CA SER A 35 2.00 9.28 -0.25
C SER A 35 0.72 9.12 0.56
N PRO A 36 0.82 8.92 1.89
CA PRO A 36 -0.35 8.93 2.75
C PRO A 36 -0.99 10.31 2.91
N ARG A 37 -0.35 11.40 2.44
CA ARG A 37 -0.95 12.74 2.40
C ARG A 37 -2.23 12.71 1.56
N GLY A 38 -3.34 13.20 2.11
CA GLY A 38 -4.68 13.10 1.50
C GLY A 38 -5.31 11.70 1.58
N HIS A 39 -4.56 10.70 2.07
CA HIS A 39 -4.96 9.28 2.10
C HIS A 39 -4.75 8.67 3.50
N LEU A 40 -4.90 9.48 4.56
CA LEU A 40 -4.67 9.04 5.94
C LEU A 40 -5.63 7.90 6.32
N LEU A 41 -6.93 8.07 6.04
CA LEU A 41 -7.95 7.09 6.37
C LEU A 41 -7.72 5.74 5.66
N PRO A 42 -7.57 5.67 4.31
CA PRO A 42 -7.21 4.42 3.65
C PRO A 42 -5.93 3.78 4.20
N THR A 43 -4.93 4.58 4.56
CA THR A 43 -3.66 4.08 5.12
C THR A 43 -3.86 3.41 6.49
N VAL A 44 -4.65 4.00 7.38
CA VAL A 44 -4.91 3.46 8.72
C VAL A 44 -5.84 2.23 8.64
N ILE A 45 -6.89 2.31 7.81
CA ILE A 45 -7.81 1.19 7.55
C ILE A 45 -7.05 -0.01 6.97
N GLY A 46 -6.20 0.23 5.97
CA GLY A 46 -5.37 -0.80 5.36
C GLY A 46 -4.44 -1.48 6.36
N ALA A 47 -3.77 -0.70 7.22
CA ALA A 47 -2.92 -1.22 8.28
C ALA A 47 -3.70 -2.15 9.22
N HIS A 48 -4.89 -1.73 9.66
CA HIS A 48 -5.73 -2.51 10.56
C HIS A 48 -6.26 -3.79 9.91
N LYS A 49 -6.78 -3.71 8.67
CA LYS A 49 -7.28 -4.88 7.94
C LYS A 49 -6.18 -5.92 7.74
N LEU A 50 -4.97 -5.49 7.35
CA LEU A 50 -3.84 -6.40 7.17
C LEU A 50 -3.35 -6.98 8.50
N ALA A 51 -3.28 -6.21 9.58
CA ALA A 51 -2.92 -6.73 10.90
C ALA A 51 -3.95 -7.77 11.40
N ARG A 52 -5.25 -7.52 11.21
CA ARG A 52 -6.29 -8.50 11.51
C ARG A 52 -6.14 -9.75 10.65
N ARG A 53 -5.90 -9.59 9.35
CA ARG A 53 -5.70 -10.70 8.42
C ARG A 53 -4.47 -11.54 8.76
N ALA A 54 -3.38 -10.92 9.23
CA ALA A 54 -2.20 -11.64 9.71
C ALA A 54 -2.55 -12.58 10.87
N ARG A 55 -3.32 -12.09 11.84
CA ARG A 55 -3.81 -12.91 12.98
C ARG A 55 -4.71 -14.05 12.52
N GLU A 56 -5.65 -13.78 11.62
CA GLU A 56 -6.54 -14.80 11.02
C GLU A 56 -5.75 -15.90 10.30
N LEU A 57 -4.59 -15.56 9.72
CA LEU A 57 -3.66 -16.49 9.07
C LEU A 57 -2.69 -17.17 10.04
N GLY A 58 -2.86 -16.99 11.36
CA GLY A 58 -2.04 -17.65 12.38
C GLY A 58 -0.70 -16.98 12.67
N ALA A 59 -0.46 -15.74 12.21
CA ALA A 59 0.76 -15.02 12.54
C ALA A 59 0.82 -14.72 14.04
N THR A 60 1.87 -15.20 14.71
CA THR A 60 2.12 -14.95 16.14
C THR A 60 2.74 -13.58 16.40
N THR A 61 3.37 -12.98 15.38
CA THR A 61 3.98 -11.66 15.45
C THR A 61 3.83 -10.96 14.09
N THR A 62 3.52 -9.68 14.12
CA THR A 62 3.42 -8.83 12.92
C THR A 62 4.37 -7.66 13.05
N VAL A 63 5.25 -7.49 12.08
CA VAL A 63 6.13 -6.31 11.96
C VAL A 63 5.56 -5.39 10.90
N LEU A 64 5.27 -4.14 11.29
CA LEU A 64 4.76 -3.12 10.37
C LEU A 64 5.86 -2.11 10.05
N ASP A 65 6.37 -2.18 8.81
CA ASP A 65 7.17 -1.09 8.24
C ASP A 65 6.27 0.09 7.89
N THR A 66 6.61 1.29 8.35
CA THR A 66 5.75 2.47 8.21
C THR A 66 6.35 3.51 7.27
N THR A 67 5.50 4.30 6.63
CA THR A 67 5.92 5.42 5.78
C THR A 67 6.70 6.47 6.57
N GLY A 68 7.63 7.18 5.93
CA GLY A 68 8.42 8.24 6.58
C GLY A 68 7.68 9.58 6.82
N LEU A 69 6.35 9.62 6.76
CA LEU A 69 5.60 10.87 6.94
C LEU A 69 5.53 11.25 8.42
N ILE A 70 6.29 12.28 8.80
CA ILE A 70 6.33 12.82 10.17
C ILE A 70 6.04 14.33 10.24
N SER A 71 5.97 15.00 9.08
CA SER A 71 5.71 16.44 8.99
C SER A 71 4.38 16.82 9.66
N PRO A 72 4.36 17.76 10.63
CA PRO A 72 3.13 18.24 11.25
C PRO A 72 2.14 18.85 10.25
N ALA A 73 2.64 19.64 9.30
CA ALA A 73 1.84 20.29 8.25
C ALA A 73 1.12 19.30 7.33
N GLN A 74 1.55 18.04 7.31
CA GLN A 74 0.94 16.97 6.51
C GLN A 74 0.26 15.92 7.39
N ALA A 75 -0.02 16.25 8.65
CA ALA A 75 -0.62 15.37 9.64
C ALA A 75 0.17 14.06 9.87
N GLY A 76 1.50 14.11 9.71
CA GLY A 76 2.38 12.95 9.94
C GLY A 76 2.27 12.42 11.36
N GLY A 77 2.28 13.30 12.36
CA GLY A 77 2.11 12.90 13.75
C GLY A 77 0.77 12.24 14.04
N VAL A 78 -0.32 12.83 13.52
CA VAL A 78 -1.68 12.27 13.63
C VAL A 78 -1.76 10.88 13.01
N LEU A 79 -1.14 10.66 11.85
CA LEU A 79 -1.09 9.36 11.20
C LEU A 79 -0.38 8.30 12.05
N LYS A 80 0.73 8.66 12.70
CA LYS A 80 1.48 7.75 13.57
C LYS A 80 0.68 7.41 14.83
N GLN A 81 0.09 8.43 15.46
CA GLN A 81 -0.73 8.25 16.64
C GLN A 81 -1.94 7.34 16.36
N ALA A 82 -2.67 7.59 15.26
CA ALA A 82 -3.80 6.76 14.85
C ALA A 82 -3.42 5.29 14.62
N LYS A 83 -2.22 5.02 14.09
CA LYS A 83 -1.71 3.65 13.97
C LYS A 83 -1.42 3.01 15.33
N VAL A 84 -0.83 3.76 16.26
CA VAL A 84 -0.58 3.26 17.63
C VAL A 84 -1.91 2.95 18.33
N ASP A 85 -2.88 3.87 18.28
CA ASP A 85 -4.16 3.68 18.97
C ASP A 85 -4.97 2.51 18.39
N LEU A 86 -4.98 2.36 17.06
CA LEU A 86 -5.76 1.32 16.40
C LEU A 86 -5.09 -0.06 16.40
N LEU A 87 -3.77 -0.12 16.28
CA LEU A 87 -3.04 -1.39 16.22
C LEU A 87 -2.56 -1.86 17.59
N GLN A 88 -2.50 -0.97 18.57
CA GLN A 88 -2.04 -1.25 19.93
C GLN A 88 -0.74 -2.06 19.95
N PRO A 89 0.33 -1.55 19.30
CA PRO A 89 1.57 -2.31 19.16
C PRO A 89 2.22 -2.51 20.53
N MET A 90 2.75 -3.73 20.75
CA MET A 90 3.54 -4.04 21.95
C MET A 90 4.82 -3.20 22.02
N ALA A 91 5.44 -2.93 20.86
CA ALA A 91 6.64 -2.13 20.77
C ALA A 91 6.65 -1.23 19.53
N VAL A 92 7.30 -0.07 19.65
CA VAL A 92 7.61 0.86 18.56
C VAL A 92 9.12 1.02 18.51
N PHE A 93 9.70 0.62 17.37
CA PHE A 93 11.11 0.83 17.07
C PHE A 93 11.29 2.18 16.39
N ALA A 94 11.99 3.09 17.05
CA ALA A 94 12.25 4.44 16.59
C ALA A 94 13.63 4.52 15.91
N ILE A 95 13.64 4.88 14.63
CA ILE A 95 14.87 5.18 13.89
C ILE A 95 14.80 6.65 13.51
N GLN A 96 15.65 7.49 14.12
CA GLN A 96 15.61 8.95 13.94
C GLN A 96 16.99 9.55 13.72
N ARG A 97 17.04 10.66 12.99
CA ARG A 97 18.20 11.57 12.94
C ARG A 97 17.94 12.77 13.84
N GLY A 98 18.80 12.98 14.84
CA GLY A 98 18.58 14.01 15.84
C GLY A 98 17.33 13.72 16.66
N ALA A 99 16.42 14.69 16.74
CA ALA A 99 15.21 14.64 17.56
C ALA A 99 13.91 14.70 16.73
N GLU A 100 13.95 14.32 15.45
CA GLU A 100 12.83 14.50 14.52
C GLU A 100 11.56 13.73 14.91
N LEU A 101 11.69 12.67 15.71
CA LEU A 101 10.55 11.86 16.18
C LEU A 101 10.13 12.20 17.62
N GLU A 102 10.86 13.05 18.34
CA GLU A 102 10.61 13.33 19.76
C GLU A 102 9.17 13.80 20.07
N PRO A 103 8.52 14.64 19.24
CA PRO A 103 7.11 15.00 19.46
C PRO A 103 6.16 13.79 19.50
N LEU A 104 6.52 12.68 18.86
CA LEU A 104 5.74 11.44 18.84
C LEU A 104 6.19 10.46 19.92
N LEU A 105 7.49 10.39 20.19
CA LEU A 105 8.05 9.38 21.09
C LEU A 105 7.91 9.78 22.57
N LEU A 106 7.99 11.06 22.91
CA LEU A 106 7.91 11.50 24.31
C LEU A 106 6.61 11.07 25.02
N PRO A 107 5.41 11.24 24.43
CA PRO A 107 4.19 10.73 25.04
C PRO A 107 4.16 9.20 25.14
N LEU A 108 4.69 8.50 24.13
CA LEU A 108 4.72 7.03 24.10
C LEU A 108 5.66 6.46 25.17
N ARG A 109 6.85 7.06 25.37
CA ARG A 109 7.80 6.66 26.43
C ARG A 109 7.22 6.83 27.84
N ARG A 110 6.25 7.74 28.02
CA ARG A 110 5.54 7.95 29.28
C ARG A 110 4.33 7.02 29.45
N SER A 111 3.93 6.29 28.42
CA SER A 111 2.79 5.38 28.44
C SER A 111 3.25 3.95 28.68
N ALA A 112 2.60 3.23 29.60
CA ALA A 112 2.84 1.80 29.79
C ALA A 112 2.22 0.91 28.69
N ARG A 113 1.50 1.49 27.72
CA ARG A 113 0.76 0.74 26.68
C ARG A 113 1.66 0.20 25.56
N THR A 114 2.80 0.83 25.32
CA THR A 114 3.69 0.51 24.20
C THR A 114 5.13 0.74 24.60
N LEU A 115 5.98 -0.28 24.43
CA LEU A 115 7.42 -0.16 24.64
C LEU A 115 8.04 0.65 23.51
N VAL A 116 8.78 1.71 23.82
CA VAL A 116 9.56 2.45 22.81
C VAL A 116 11.00 1.96 22.86
N VAL A 117 11.53 1.55 21.70
CA VAL A 117 12.92 1.10 21.53
C VAL A 117 13.61 2.03 20.53
N ASP A 118 14.58 2.80 20.99
CA ASP A 118 15.39 3.66 20.12
C ASP A 118 16.50 2.84 19.44
N LEU A 119 16.57 2.94 18.10
CA LEU A 119 17.57 2.26 17.28
C LEU A 119 18.47 3.30 16.58
N PRO A 120 19.80 3.06 16.55
CA PRO A 120 20.71 3.95 15.85
C PRO A 120 20.49 3.87 14.33
N THR A 121 20.67 4.99 13.64
CA THR A 121 20.69 5.01 12.18
C THR A 121 21.95 4.31 11.66
N ALA A 122 21.79 3.33 10.77
CA ALA A 122 22.93 2.68 10.14
C ALA A 122 23.73 3.68 9.28
N SER A 123 25.05 3.72 9.48
CA SER A 123 25.98 4.65 8.82
C SER A 123 26.00 4.55 7.29
N ALA A 124 25.61 3.38 6.75
CA ALA A 124 25.51 3.11 5.32
C ALA A 124 24.25 3.71 4.65
N VAL A 125 23.26 4.18 5.43
CA VAL A 125 21.99 4.68 4.86
C VAL A 125 22.19 6.09 4.30
N ARG A 126 22.01 6.24 2.99
CA ARG A 126 22.00 7.53 2.29
C ARG A 126 20.57 8.02 2.08
N CYS A 127 20.38 9.33 2.23
CA CYS A 127 19.09 9.96 1.90
C CYS A 127 18.82 9.80 0.40
N ARG A 128 17.70 9.16 0.05
CA ARG A 128 17.23 9.12 -1.34
C ARG A 128 16.46 10.38 -1.64
N ASP A 129 16.89 11.09 -2.68
CA ASP A 129 16.19 12.24 -3.24
C ASP A 129 14.86 11.84 -3.91
N VAL A 130 14.12 12.84 -4.38
CA VAL A 130 12.79 12.66 -4.97
C VAL A 130 12.86 11.87 -6.28
N SER A 131 13.85 12.15 -7.14
CA SER A 131 14.02 11.49 -8.44
C SER A 131 14.35 10.01 -8.26
N THR A 132 15.23 9.65 -7.34
CA THR A 132 15.57 8.26 -6.99
C THR A 132 14.35 7.51 -6.48
N ARG A 133 13.54 8.14 -5.62
CA ARG A 133 12.27 7.54 -5.16
C ARG A 133 11.29 7.33 -6.31
N ARG A 134 11.18 8.28 -7.24
CA ARG A 134 10.31 8.18 -8.42
C ARG A 134 10.76 7.05 -9.35
N ALA A 135 12.07 6.98 -9.66
CA ALA A 135 12.65 5.93 -10.47
C ALA A 135 12.45 4.54 -9.85
N HIS A 136 12.64 4.42 -8.53
CA HIS A 136 12.37 3.17 -7.81
C HIS A 136 10.90 2.75 -7.89
N ARG A 137 9.95 3.70 -7.79
CA ARG A 137 8.51 3.40 -7.96
C ARG A 137 8.18 2.96 -9.38
N ALA A 138 8.71 3.66 -10.39
CA ALA A 138 8.52 3.28 -11.79
C ALA A 138 9.07 1.88 -12.08
N ALA A 139 10.26 1.53 -11.56
CA ALA A 139 10.80 0.18 -11.65
C ALA A 139 9.92 -0.86 -10.93
N GLY A 140 9.33 -0.49 -9.79
CA GLY A 140 8.37 -1.32 -9.07
C GLY A 140 7.10 -1.60 -9.87
N PHE A 141 6.55 -0.58 -10.55
CA PHE A 141 5.40 -0.77 -11.44
C PHE A 141 5.75 -1.59 -12.68
N ARG A 142 6.88 -1.30 -13.36
CA ARG A 142 7.34 -2.10 -14.51
C ARG A 142 7.47 -3.57 -14.17
N ARG A 143 8.07 -3.90 -13.02
CA ARG A 143 8.16 -5.30 -12.56
C ARG A 143 6.78 -5.92 -12.31
N TYR A 144 5.85 -5.17 -11.74
CA TYR A 144 4.50 -5.67 -11.45
C TYR A 144 3.67 -5.90 -12.72
N PHE A 145 3.80 -5.02 -13.72
CA PHE A 145 3.06 -5.08 -14.97
C PHE A 145 3.81 -5.80 -16.10
N ALA A 146 4.96 -6.43 -15.83
CA ALA A 146 5.78 -7.07 -16.87
C ALA A 146 5.00 -8.11 -17.70
N ASP A 147 4.13 -8.88 -17.03
CA ASP A 147 3.30 -9.93 -17.66
C ASP A 147 1.83 -9.49 -17.81
N ALA A 148 1.55 -8.19 -17.77
CA ALA A 148 0.20 -7.67 -17.85
C ALA A 148 -0.33 -7.67 -19.29
N GLY A 149 -1.64 -7.91 -19.42
CA GLY A 149 -2.35 -7.93 -20.69
C GLY A 149 -3.62 -7.09 -20.64
N PRO A 150 -4.27 -6.89 -21.79
CA PRO A 150 -5.58 -6.24 -21.84
C PRO A 150 -6.65 -7.15 -21.19
N LEU A 151 -7.46 -6.58 -20.30
CA LEU A 151 -8.64 -7.21 -19.71
C LEU A 151 -9.84 -6.27 -19.85
N GLU A 152 -10.86 -6.72 -20.57
CA GLU A 152 -12.11 -5.99 -20.74
C GLU A 152 -13.01 -6.20 -19.51
N VAL A 153 -13.53 -5.11 -18.94
CA VAL A 153 -14.37 -5.16 -17.75
C VAL A 153 -15.68 -4.41 -17.99
N ASN A 154 -16.79 -5.16 -17.94
CA ASN A 154 -18.15 -4.61 -17.91
C ASN A 154 -18.46 -4.15 -16.48
N TRP A 155 -18.23 -2.86 -16.19
CA TRP A 155 -18.28 -2.33 -14.83
C TRP A 155 -19.68 -2.26 -14.19
N PRO A 156 -20.83 -2.21 -14.92
CA PRO A 156 -22.15 -2.30 -14.30
C PRO A 156 -22.39 -3.54 -13.42
N ARG A 157 -21.57 -4.59 -13.57
CA ARG A 157 -21.64 -5.82 -12.78
C ARG A 157 -20.78 -5.79 -11.51
N LEU A 158 -20.02 -4.72 -11.29
CA LEU A 158 -19.09 -4.57 -10.18
C LEU A 158 -19.36 -3.26 -9.43
N ALA A 159 -19.04 -3.23 -8.14
CA ALA A 159 -18.95 -1.95 -7.44
C ALA A 159 -17.76 -1.16 -7.98
N VAL A 160 -17.92 0.15 -8.20
CA VAL A 160 -16.81 1.03 -8.57
C VAL A 160 -16.71 2.18 -7.58
N PHE A 161 -15.56 2.30 -6.92
CA PHE A 161 -15.32 3.32 -5.91
C PHE A 161 -14.29 4.36 -6.38
N PRO A 162 -14.53 5.67 -6.18
CA PRO A 162 -15.74 6.29 -5.61
C PRO A 162 -16.93 6.36 -6.59
N GLY A 163 -16.72 5.92 -7.83
CA GLY A 163 -17.69 5.87 -8.91
C GLY A 163 -16.97 5.50 -10.21
N PRO A 164 -17.69 5.30 -11.34
CA PRO A 164 -17.11 4.91 -12.63
C PRO A 164 -16.38 6.06 -13.34
N LEU A 165 -15.50 6.76 -12.63
CA LEU A 165 -14.71 7.91 -13.09
C LEU A 165 -13.38 7.47 -13.71
N PHE A 166 -13.46 6.60 -14.70
CA PHE A 166 -12.28 6.09 -15.39
C PHE A 166 -11.65 7.15 -16.30
N SER A 167 -10.33 7.21 -16.33
CA SER A 167 -9.57 8.02 -17.29
C SER A 167 -8.30 7.28 -17.69
N ARG A 168 -7.84 7.47 -18.93
CA ARG A 168 -6.65 6.77 -19.45
C ARG A 168 -5.46 6.99 -18.53
N GLY A 169 -4.71 5.92 -18.27
CA GLY A 169 -3.56 5.90 -17.37
C GLY A 169 -3.91 5.77 -15.89
N ARG A 170 -5.19 5.91 -15.49
CA ARG A 170 -5.57 5.84 -14.08
C ARG A 170 -5.31 4.45 -13.52
N LEU A 171 -4.66 4.39 -12.35
CA LEU A 171 -4.43 3.16 -11.61
C LEU A 171 -5.72 2.70 -10.90
N VAL A 172 -6.00 1.41 -10.97
CA VAL A 172 -7.19 0.76 -10.42
C VAL A 172 -6.76 -0.49 -9.67
N ALA A 173 -7.41 -0.82 -8.56
CA ALA A 173 -7.32 -2.14 -7.95
C ALA A 173 -8.58 -2.96 -8.25
N LEU A 174 -8.38 -4.24 -8.55
CA LEU A 174 -9.42 -5.25 -8.58
C LEU A 174 -9.46 -5.87 -7.18
N GLU A 175 -10.51 -5.57 -6.42
CA GLU A 175 -10.65 -5.95 -5.02
C GLU A 175 -11.56 -7.18 -4.88
N ASP A 176 -11.25 -8.05 -3.91
CA ASP A 176 -12.16 -9.09 -3.44
C ASP A 176 -13.28 -8.52 -2.55
N VAL A 177 -14.21 -9.38 -2.13
CA VAL A 177 -15.33 -9.03 -1.22
C VAL A 177 -14.87 -8.51 0.14
N HIS A 178 -13.63 -8.78 0.53
CA HIS A 178 -13.06 -8.27 1.78
C HIS A 178 -12.33 -6.95 1.56
N GLY A 179 -12.29 -6.41 0.34
CA GLY A 179 -11.57 -5.18 -0.01
C GLY A 179 -10.06 -5.34 0.06
N PHE A 180 -9.52 -6.52 -0.28
CA PHE A 180 -8.11 -6.74 -0.56
C PHE A 180 -7.87 -6.78 -2.07
N ALA A 181 -6.76 -6.22 -2.53
CA ALA A 181 -6.42 -6.15 -3.93
C ALA A 181 -5.91 -7.51 -4.44
N LEU A 182 -6.68 -8.13 -5.33
CA LEU A 182 -6.30 -9.32 -6.09
C LEU A 182 -5.27 -8.97 -7.16
N ALA A 183 -5.50 -7.84 -7.85
CA ALA A 183 -4.58 -7.29 -8.83
C ALA A 183 -4.72 -5.76 -8.93
N LEU A 184 -3.72 -5.11 -9.51
CA LEU A 184 -3.82 -3.74 -10.00
C LEU A 184 -4.01 -3.73 -11.51
N GLY A 185 -4.55 -2.66 -12.04
CA GLY A 185 -4.69 -2.41 -13.47
C GLY A 185 -4.49 -0.94 -13.79
N VAL A 186 -4.12 -0.65 -15.04
CA VAL A 186 -4.04 0.70 -15.59
C VAL A 186 -5.11 0.84 -16.67
N VAL A 187 -5.92 1.90 -16.61
CA VAL A 187 -6.96 2.13 -17.62
C VAL A 187 -6.32 2.44 -18.98
N LEU A 188 -6.60 1.62 -20.00
CA LEU A 188 -6.18 1.86 -21.38
C LEU A 188 -7.22 2.68 -22.14
N LYS A 189 -8.48 2.30 -22.03
CA LYS A 189 -9.60 2.89 -22.75
C LYS A 189 -10.90 2.74 -21.96
N VAL A 190 -11.81 3.68 -22.14
CA VAL A 190 -13.16 3.66 -21.57
C VAL A 190 -14.15 3.78 -22.72
N ASP A 191 -15.09 2.85 -22.80
CA ASP A 191 -16.26 2.93 -23.67
C ASP A 191 -17.49 3.20 -22.80
N ALA A 192 -17.85 4.48 -22.68
CA ALA A 192 -18.97 4.90 -21.85
C ALA A 192 -20.33 4.42 -22.38
N ALA A 193 -20.47 4.26 -23.70
CA ALA A 193 -21.71 3.80 -24.32
C ALA A 193 -21.97 2.32 -24.00
N ARG A 194 -20.93 1.48 -24.14
CA ARG A 194 -20.99 0.05 -23.81
C ARG A 194 -20.82 -0.24 -22.32
N ARG A 195 -20.46 0.78 -21.53
CA ARG A 195 -20.11 0.69 -20.11
C ARG A 195 -18.99 -0.32 -19.83
N VAL A 196 -17.95 -0.26 -20.65
CA VAL A 196 -16.81 -1.18 -20.65
C VAL A 196 -15.49 -0.43 -20.50
N VAL A 197 -14.64 -0.87 -19.57
CA VAL A 197 -13.29 -0.34 -19.38
C VAL A 197 -12.27 -1.41 -19.76
N LEU A 198 -11.26 -1.01 -20.55
CA LEU A 198 -10.14 -1.87 -20.89
C LEU A 198 -8.99 -1.56 -19.93
N LEU A 199 -8.54 -2.56 -19.18
CA LEU A 199 -7.44 -2.45 -18.23
C LEU A 199 -6.19 -3.16 -18.76
N HIS A 200 -5.02 -2.61 -18.49
CA HIS A 200 -3.75 -3.33 -18.55
C HIS A 200 -3.44 -3.89 -17.17
N THR A 201 -3.50 -5.21 -17.00
CA THR A 201 -3.41 -5.86 -15.68
C THR A 201 -2.77 -7.25 -15.77
N PRO A 202 -2.03 -7.72 -14.75
CA PRO A 202 -1.59 -9.11 -14.67
C PRO A 202 -2.74 -10.10 -14.39
N ALA A 203 -3.94 -9.62 -13.99
CA ALA A 203 -5.10 -10.48 -13.83
C ALA A 203 -5.51 -11.12 -15.16
N ARG A 204 -5.77 -12.43 -15.15
CA ARG A 204 -6.21 -13.20 -16.33
C ARG A 204 -7.73 -13.29 -16.45
N SER A 205 -8.45 -13.07 -15.36
CA SER A 205 -9.91 -13.08 -15.30
C SER A 205 -10.41 -12.18 -14.17
N LEU A 206 -11.73 -12.00 -14.11
CA LEU A 206 -12.42 -11.28 -13.03
C LEU A 206 -12.90 -12.22 -11.91
N GLN A 207 -12.40 -13.45 -11.85
CA GLN A 207 -12.80 -14.40 -10.83
C GLN A 207 -12.45 -13.88 -9.43
N GLY A 208 -13.45 -13.84 -8.54
CA GLY A 208 -13.30 -13.34 -7.16
C GLY A 208 -13.26 -11.81 -7.04
N VAL A 209 -13.31 -11.07 -8.15
CA VAL A 209 -13.38 -9.61 -8.13
C VAL A 209 -14.79 -9.16 -7.77
N ASP A 210 -14.91 -8.38 -6.72
CA ASP A 210 -16.16 -7.80 -6.21
C ASP A 210 -16.25 -6.31 -6.54
N ALA A 211 -15.12 -5.61 -6.51
CA ALA A 211 -15.08 -4.18 -6.74
C ALA A 211 -13.86 -3.71 -7.55
N LEU A 212 -14.03 -2.58 -8.23
CA LEU A 212 -12.96 -1.77 -8.79
C LEU A 212 -12.74 -0.55 -7.91
N ARG A 213 -11.53 -0.39 -7.36
CA ARG A 213 -11.14 0.81 -6.59
C ARG A 213 -10.21 1.68 -7.41
N LEU A 214 -10.66 2.89 -7.73
CA LEU A 214 -9.84 3.88 -8.43
C LEU A 214 -8.86 4.54 -7.46
N GLY A 215 -7.60 4.65 -7.87
CA GLY A 215 -6.58 5.42 -7.15
C GLY A 215 -6.46 6.85 -7.65
N ASP A 216 -5.56 7.59 -7.02
CA ASP A 216 -5.20 8.98 -7.36
C ASP A 216 -3.81 9.04 -8.01
N LEU A 217 -3.51 8.03 -8.84
CA LEU A 217 -2.28 7.93 -9.59
C LEU A 217 -2.57 7.64 -11.06
N TRP A 218 -1.84 8.33 -11.94
CA TRP A 218 -1.84 8.10 -13.38
C TRP A 218 -0.48 7.58 -13.80
N LEU A 219 -0.51 6.50 -14.56
CA LEU A 219 0.66 5.87 -15.15
C LEU A 219 0.53 5.91 -16.66
N ASP A 220 1.65 6.18 -17.32
CA ASP A 220 1.80 5.88 -18.73
C ASP A 220 1.78 4.34 -18.89
N PRO A 221 0.84 3.77 -19.65
CA PRO A 221 0.69 2.31 -19.73
C PRO A 221 1.87 1.59 -20.39
N GLU A 222 2.70 2.29 -21.16
CA GLU A 222 3.84 1.70 -21.87
C GLU A 222 5.10 1.74 -21.01
N THR A 223 5.36 2.86 -20.34
CA THR A 223 6.58 3.08 -19.55
C THR A 223 6.40 2.76 -18.06
N CYS A 224 5.16 2.66 -17.60
CA CYS A 224 4.75 2.57 -16.19
C CYS A 224 5.30 3.73 -15.33
N CYS A 225 5.60 4.87 -15.95
CA CYS A 225 6.00 6.09 -15.27
C CYS A 225 4.77 6.88 -14.85
N GLU A 226 4.86 7.55 -13.70
CA GLU A 226 3.83 8.44 -13.18
C GLU A 226 3.75 9.71 -14.05
N VAL A 227 2.55 10.05 -14.53
CA VAL A 227 2.27 11.20 -15.42
C VAL A 227 1.66 12.34 -14.61
#